data_AF-A0A972ITL5-F1
#
_entry.id   AF-A0A972ITL5-F1
#
_cell.length_a   1.000
_cell.length_b   1.000
_cell.length_c   1.000
_cell.angle_alpha   90.00
_cell.angle_beta   90.00
_cell.angle_gamma   90.00
#
_symmetry.space_group_name_H-M   'P 1'
#
loop_
_entity.id
_entity.type
_entity.pdbx_description
1 polymer ?
#
loop_
_entity_poly.entity_id
_entity_poly.type
_entity_poly.pdbx_seq_one_letter_code
_entity_poly.pdbx_strand_id
1 'polypeptide(L)'
;MMRKFLLLAAVCLMAGAASLHAQPPMGGGFPGMGGMAPAADNRTPEERTEEFATKYKLSEEQRQALLELNLAYAGKLQMQVDTTAMRDPRSMSEEEREAFFSSMQERMSDMMAQAQEISGNQEAYEDALKQLLDKKQYRKYRTDKEKEQLARQREMERQFQAGFGGFGGFGGPGGGFGGGGGF
;
A
#
# COMPACT_ATOMS: atom_id res chain seq x y z
N MET A 1 7.88 48.98 -5.88
CA MET A 1 9.13 48.22 -6.04
C MET A 1 9.08 46.95 -5.18
N MET A 2 8.44 45.88 -5.66
CA MET A 2 8.40 44.59 -4.97
C MET A 2 8.54 43.47 -6.00
N ARG A 3 9.79 43.03 -6.24
CA ARG A 3 10.14 41.86 -7.07
C ARG A 3 11.51 41.32 -6.65
N LYS A 4 11.67 40.80 -5.42
CA LYS A 4 12.90 40.10 -5.02
C LYS A 4 12.71 39.14 -3.84
N PHE A 5 11.74 38.22 -3.85
CA PHE A 5 11.75 37.06 -2.91
C PHE A 5 11.08 35.82 -3.52
N LEU A 6 11.39 35.54 -4.79
CA LEU A 6 11.19 34.22 -5.41
C LEU A 6 12.56 33.56 -5.48
N LEU A 7 12.63 32.28 -5.07
CA LEU A 7 13.80 31.38 -5.05
C LEU A 7 14.61 31.36 -3.75
N LEU A 8 14.14 30.62 -2.72
CA LEU A 8 15.04 29.87 -1.82
C LEU A 8 14.26 28.87 -0.93
N ALA A 9 13.93 27.68 -1.45
CA ALA A 9 13.62 26.50 -0.62
C ALA A 9 13.70 25.19 -1.43
N ALA A 10 14.69 25.09 -2.31
CA ALA A 10 15.18 23.80 -2.79
C ALA A 10 16.58 23.63 -2.22
N VAL A 11 16.91 22.42 -1.77
CA VAL A 11 18.18 22.02 -1.12
C VAL A 11 18.20 22.22 0.39
N CYS A 12 17.77 21.20 1.13
CA CYS A 12 18.44 20.65 2.32
C CYS A 12 17.60 19.49 2.86
N LEU A 13 17.93 18.25 2.49
CA LEU A 13 17.80 17.04 3.35
C LEU A 13 18.38 15.82 2.61
N MET A 14 19.69 15.87 2.42
CA MET A 14 20.54 14.71 2.14
C MET A 14 21.82 14.90 2.95
N ALA A 15 21.81 14.46 4.21
CA ALA A 15 22.98 14.03 4.99
C ALA A 15 22.56 13.81 6.45
N GLY A 16 22.76 12.60 6.98
CA GLY A 16 22.65 12.34 8.41
C GLY A 16 22.39 10.88 8.77
N ALA A 17 23.37 10.01 8.55
CA ALA A 17 23.36 8.65 9.08
C ALA A 17 23.60 8.62 10.61
N ALA A 18 23.12 7.54 11.23
CA ALA A 18 23.48 6.98 12.53
C ALA A 18 22.89 7.64 13.79
N SER A 19 21.86 6.99 14.33
CA SER A 19 21.67 6.83 15.79
C SER A 19 21.02 5.47 16.05
N LEU A 20 21.86 4.50 16.42
CA LEU A 20 21.49 3.24 17.06
C LEU A 20 20.62 3.54 18.28
N HIS A 21 19.33 3.22 18.26
CA HIS A 21 18.55 2.88 19.46
C HIS A 21 17.68 1.67 19.14
N ALA A 22 17.84 0.64 19.95
CA ALA A 22 17.20 -0.65 19.84
C ALA A 22 15.66 -0.53 19.84
N GLN A 23 15.03 -1.00 18.76
CA GLN A 23 13.63 -1.41 18.81
C GLN A 23 13.58 -2.93 19.03
N PRO A 24 12.69 -3.43 19.91
CA PRO A 24 12.58 -4.86 20.20
C PRO A 24 12.24 -5.63 18.91
N PRO A 25 12.64 -6.92 18.82
CA PRO A 25 12.27 -7.73 17.67
C PRO A 25 10.75 -7.75 17.59
N MET A 26 10.19 -7.17 16.54
CA MET A 26 8.80 -7.40 16.18
C MET A 26 8.70 -8.85 15.74
N GLY A 27 8.54 -9.72 16.74
CA GLY A 27 7.92 -11.02 16.60
C GLY A 27 6.50 -10.79 16.13
N GLY A 28 6.32 -10.89 14.82
CA GLY A 28 5.04 -10.88 14.15
C GLY A 28 5.29 -11.53 12.81
N GLY A 29 5.03 -12.84 12.74
CA GLY A 29 5.23 -13.62 11.54
C GLY A 29 4.59 -12.92 10.34
N PHE A 30 5.26 -13.01 9.19
CA PHE A 30 4.71 -12.67 7.89
C PHE A 30 3.28 -13.22 7.80
N PRO A 31 2.23 -12.38 7.89
CA PRO A 31 0.91 -12.81 7.46
C PRO A 31 1.05 -12.98 5.97
N GLY A 32 0.66 -14.15 5.46
CA GLY A 32 0.87 -14.54 4.07
C GLY A 32 0.66 -13.40 3.08
N MET A 33 1.57 -13.31 2.11
CA MET A 33 1.51 -12.41 0.96
C MET A 33 0.30 -12.73 0.06
N GLY A 34 -0.91 -12.48 0.59
CA GLY A 34 -2.18 -12.42 -0.12
C GLY A 34 -2.79 -11.02 -0.08
N GLY A 35 -2.04 -10.03 0.41
CA GLY A 35 -2.40 -8.62 0.27
C GLY A 35 -2.13 -8.20 -1.16
N MET A 36 -3.17 -8.27 -2.00
CA MET A 36 -3.25 -7.60 -3.30
C MET A 36 -2.51 -6.26 -3.17
N ALA A 37 -1.41 -6.10 -3.92
CA ALA A 37 -0.75 -4.80 -4.05
C ALA A 37 -1.86 -3.77 -4.33
N PRO A 38 -1.89 -2.61 -3.63
CA PRO A 38 -2.93 -1.62 -3.88
C PRO A 38 -2.98 -1.40 -5.39
N ALA A 39 -4.18 -1.58 -5.98
CA ALA A 39 -4.37 -1.43 -7.41
C ALA A 39 -3.64 -0.14 -7.84
N ALA A 40 -2.75 -0.27 -8.82
CA ALA A 40 -1.92 0.84 -9.26
C ALA A 40 -2.83 2.04 -9.48
N ASP A 41 -2.59 3.09 -8.70
CA ASP A 41 -3.35 4.32 -8.85
C ASP A 41 -2.95 4.93 -10.19
N ASN A 42 -3.75 4.68 -11.21
CA ASN A 42 -3.49 5.09 -12.60
C ASN A 42 -3.71 6.59 -12.82
N ARG A 43 -4.12 7.33 -11.77
CA ARG A 43 -4.29 8.78 -11.84
C ARG A 43 -2.95 9.47 -11.99
N THR A 44 -2.92 10.52 -12.80
CA THR A 44 -1.70 11.33 -12.94
C THR A 44 -1.39 12.08 -11.63
N PRO A 45 -0.14 12.51 -11.41
CA PRO A 45 0.20 13.40 -10.28
C PRO A 45 -0.72 14.62 -10.17
N GLU A 46 -1.13 15.21 -11.30
CA GLU A 46 -2.03 16.36 -11.37
C GLU A 46 -3.44 16.01 -10.88
N GLU A 47 -4.03 14.92 -11.36
CA GLU A 47 -5.35 14.46 -10.93
C GLU A 47 -5.39 14.16 -9.44
N ARG A 48 -4.35 13.47 -8.93
CA ARG A 48 -4.21 13.19 -7.49
C ARG A 48 -4.08 14.47 -6.67
N THR A 49 -3.35 15.44 -7.19
CA THR A 49 -3.19 16.76 -6.55
C THR A 49 -4.51 17.50 -6.50
N GLU A 50 -5.25 17.56 -7.60
CA GLU A 50 -6.52 18.28 -7.70
C GLU A 50 -7.60 17.70 -6.77
N GLU A 51 -7.72 16.37 -6.72
CA GLU A 51 -8.65 15.70 -5.82
C GLU A 51 -8.31 15.97 -4.35
N PHE A 52 -7.02 15.85 -4.00
CA PHE A 52 -6.55 16.11 -2.65
C PHE A 52 -6.74 17.58 -2.28
N ALA A 53 -6.40 18.50 -3.18
CA ALA A 53 -6.58 19.94 -3.01
C ALA A 53 -8.03 20.29 -2.75
N THR A 54 -8.96 19.67 -3.49
CA THR A 54 -10.40 19.86 -3.33
C THR A 54 -10.90 19.26 -2.01
N LYS A 55 -10.52 18.02 -1.68
CA LYS A 55 -10.95 17.29 -0.47
C LYS A 55 -10.53 18.00 0.83
N TYR A 56 -9.34 18.60 0.84
CA TYR A 56 -8.77 19.26 2.02
C TYR A 56 -8.74 20.79 1.95
N LYS A 57 -9.28 21.37 0.87
CA LYS A 57 -9.36 22.83 0.65
C LYS A 57 -7.98 23.49 0.77
N LEU A 58 -7.03 22.99 -0.01
CA LEU A 58 -5.66 23.53 -0.04
C LEU A 58 -5.62 24.91 -0.69
N SER A 59 -4.71 25.77 -0.21
CA SER A 59 -4.38 27.01 -0.91
C SER A 59 -3.65 26.72 -2.22
N GLU A 60 -3.52 27.72 -3.09
CA GLU A 60 -2.78 27.58 -4.34
C GLU A 60 -1.31 27.21 -4.10
N GLU A 61 -0.68 27.82 -3.09
CA GLU A 61 0.69 27.51 -2.68
C GLU A 61 0.84 26.06 -2.21
N GLN A 62 -0.12 25.58 -1.39
CA GLN A 62 -0.14 24.19 -0.93
C GLN A 62 -0.41 23.21 -2.08
N ARG A 63 -1.25 23.57 -3.03
CA ARG A 63 -1.57 22.77 -4.22
C ARG A 63 -0.32 22.59 -5.09
N GLN A 64 0.42 23.67 -5.36
CA GLN A 64 1.66 23.62 -6.13
C GLN A 64 2.72 22.77 -5.41
N ALA A 65 2.91 22.97 -4.10
CA ALA A 65 3.84 22.16 -3.32
C ALA A 65 3.44 20.67 -3.30
N LEU A 66 2.13 20.38 -3.29
CA LEU A 66 1.63 19.01 -3.32
C LEU A 66 1.86 18.36 -4.70
N LEU A 67 1.72 19.13 -5.78
CA LEU A 67 2.04 18.65 -7.12
C LEU A 67 3.52 18.27 -7.23
N GLU A 68 4.41 19.13 -6.77
CA GLU A 68 5.86 18.86 -6.76
C GLU A 68 6.19 17.62 -5.92
N LEU A 69 5.55 17.48 -4.76
CA LEU A 69 5.69 16.28 -3.92
C LEU A 69 5.19 15.02 -4.64
N ASN A 70 4.03 15.08 -5.30
CA ASN A 70 3.46 13.97 -6.05
C ASN A 70 4.31 13.56 -7.26
N LEU A 71 4.95 14.54 -7.92
CA LEU A 71 5.91 14.30 -9.00
C LEU A 71 7.19 13.64 -8.48
N ALA A 72 7.73 14.12 -7.35
CA ALA A 72 8.96 13.58 -6.75
C ALA A 72 8.84 12.11 -6.31
N TYR A 73 7.62 11.68 -5.96
CA TYR A 73 7.29 10.32 -5.53
C TYR A 73 6.46 9.51 -6.53
N ALA A 74 6.31 10.00 -7.77
CA ALA A 74 5.63 9.25 -8.83
C ALA A 74 6.34 7.89 -9.05
N GLY A 75 5.56 6.80 -9.00
CA GLY A 75 6.08 5.43 -9.15
C GLY A 75 6.85 4.86 -7.94
N LYS A 76 7.30 5.69 -7.00
CA LYS A 76 8.12 5.27 -5.83
C LYS A 76 7.33 4.70 -4.66
N LEU A 77 6.02 4.93 -4.65
CA LEU A 77 5.09 4.46 -3.61
C LEU A 77 4.37 3.17 -4.02
N GLN A 78 4.65 2.65 -5.22
CA GLN A 78 4.00 1.47 -5.79
C GLN A 78 5.01 0.34 -5.90
N MET A 79 4.56 -0.87 -5.56
CA MET A 79 5.34 -2.08 -5.79
C MET A 79 5.32 -2.40 -7.27
N GLN A 80 6.49 -2.48 -7.90
CA GLN A 80 6.61 -2.90 -9.28
C GLN A 80 6.68 -4.41 -9.29
N VAL A 81 5.52 -5.06 -9.40
CA VAL A 81 5.45 -6.51 -9.56
C VAL A 81 5.56 -6.81 -11.04
N ASP A 82 6.67 -7.43 -11.46
CA ASP A 82 6.75 -8.01 -12.79
C ASP A 82 5.84 -9.25 -12.86
N THR A 83 4.67 -9.08 -13.46
CA THR A 83 3.67 -10.13 -13.61
C THR A 83 3.96 -11.08 -14.77
N THR A 84 4.93 -10.76 -15.65
CA THR A 84 5.26 -11.59 -16.82
C THR A 84 5.75 -12.98 -16.44
N ALA A 85 6.15 -13.18 -15.19
CA ALA A 85 6.63 -14.45 -14.68
C ALA A 85 5.60 -15.28 -13.89
N MET A 86 4.32 -14.87 -13.81
CA MET A 86 3.24 -15.67 -13.20
C MET A 86 2.66 -16.69 -14.19
N ARG A 87 3.50 -17.53 -14.78
CA ARG A 87 3.05 -18.65 -15.61
C ARG A 87 2.68 -19.82 -14.69
N ASP A 88 1.59 -20.55 -14.98
CA ASP A 88 1.12 -21.65 -14.12
C ASP A 88 2.23 -22.72 -14.00
N PRO A 89 2.77 -22.99 -12.80
CA PRO A 89 3.83 -23.97 -12.62
C PRO A 89 3.41 -25.39 -13.02
N ARG A 90 2.11 -25.67 -13.17
CA ARG A 90 1.59 -26.94 -13.69
C ARG A 90 1.71 -27.09 -15.21
N SER A 91 1.93 -25.98 -15.91
CA SER A 91 2.15 -25.94 -17.36
C SER A 91 3.63 -25.96 -17.77
N MET A 92 4.55 -25.99 -16.79
CA MET A 92 6.00 -25.99 -16.98
C MET A 92 6.54 -27.43 -17.02
N SER A 93 7.59 -27.65 -17.79
CA SER A 93 8.43 -28.85 -17.68
C SER A 93 9.14 -28.90 -16.32
N GLU A 94 9.64 -30.08 -15.95
CA GLU A 94 10.31 -30.28 -14.64
C GLU A 94 11.56 -29.40 -14.50
N GLU A 95 12.32 -29.24 -15.59
CA GLU A 95 13.51 -28.37 -15.70
C GLU A 95 13.15 -26.88 -15.57
N GLU A 96 12.07 -26.44 -16.24
CA GLU A 96 11.55 -25.07 -16.10
C GLU A 96 11.03 -24.79 -14.68
N ARG A 97 10.49 -25.82 -14.02
CA ARG A 97 9.95 -25.71 -12.65
C ARG A 97 11.07 -25.56 -11.62
N GLU A 98 12.17 -26.31 -11.75
CA GLU A 98 13.36 -26.13 -10.89
C GLU A 98 14.00 -24.75 -11.08
N ALA A 99 14.11 -24.27 -12.33
CA ALA A 99 14.58 -22.92 -12.62
C ALA A 99 13.64 -21.84 -12.04
N PHE A 100 12.33 -22.06 -12.10
CA PHE A 100 11.35 -21.16 -11.50
C PHE A 100 11.50 -21.07 -9.97
N PHE A 101 11.57 -22.21 -9.27
CA PHE A 101 11.70 -22.23 -7.81
C PHE A 101 13.05 -21.70 -7.32
N SER A 102 14.14 -21.97 -8.04
CA SER A 102 15.44 -21.39 -7.70
C SER A 102 15.47 -19.86 -7.86
N SER A 103 14.80 -19.32 -8.88
CA SER A 103 14.64 -17.86 -9.04
C SER A 103 13.68 -17.22 -8.03
N MET A 104 12.84 -18.02 -7.35
CA MET A 104 11.84 -17.51 -6.40
C MET A 104 12.48 -16.91 -5.15
N GLN A 105 13.61 -17.44 -4.70
CA GLN A 105 14.33 -16.90 -3.54
C GLN A 105 14.90 -15.51 -3.82
N GLU A 106 15.47 -15.30 -5.01
CA GLU A 106 15.96 -14.00 -5.47
C GLU A 106 14.81 -12.99 -5.61
N ARG A 107 13.70 -13.40 -6.24
CA ARG A 107 12.49 -12.56 -6.34
C ARG A 107 11.91 -12.16 -4.99
N MET A 108 11.91 -13.07 -4.02
CA MET A 108 11.47 -12.78 -2.65
C MET A 108 12.39 -11.75 -1.99
N SER A 109 13.70 -11.85 -2.21
CA SER A 109 14.68 -10.87 -1.73
C SER A 109 14.45 -9.50 -2.37
N ASP A 110 14.29 -9.43 -3.70
CA ASP A 110 14.02 -8.19 -4.42
C ASP A 110 12.72 -7.52 -3.99
N MET A 111 11.67 -8.32 -3.80
CA MET A 111 10.40 -7.84 -3.31
C MET A 111 10.50 -7.29 -1.87
N MET A 112 11.29 -7.93 -1.00
CA MET A 112 11.55 -7.40 0.35
C MET A 112 12.35 -6.09 0.30
N ALA A 113 13.35 -5.99 -0.58
CA ALA A 113 14.12 -4.78 -0.77
C ALA A 113 13.23 -3.62 -1.28
N GLN A 114 12.40 -3.88 -2.30
CA GLN A 114 11.42 -2.91 -2.78
C GLN A 114 10.41 -2.52 -1.70
N ALA A 115 9.93 -3.48 -0.89
CA ALA A 115 9.01 -3.18 0.20
C ALA A 115 9.63 -2.26 1.26
N GLN A 116 10.91 -2.46 1.60
CA GLN A 116 11.64 -1.57 2.50
C GLN A 116 11.81 -0.17 1.90
N GLU A 117 12.17 -0.09 0.62
CA GLU A 117 12.32 1.20 -0.09
C GLU A 117 10.99 1.96 -0.12
N ILE A 118 9.90 1.29 -0.47
CA ILE A 118 8.55 1.87 -0.48
C ILE A 118 8.16 2.32 0.92
N SER A 119 8.46 1.55 1.96
CA SER A 119 8.18 1.93 3.35
C SER A 119 8.91 3.23 3.72
N GLY A 120 10.20 3.35 3.39
CA GLY A 120 10.96 4.58 3.63
C GLY A 120 10.42 5.77 2.82
N ASN A 121 10.06 5.55 1.56
CA ASN A 121 9.47 6.58 0.70
C ASN A 121 8.09 7.02 1.22
N GLN A 122 7.28 6.10 1.75
CA GLN A 122 5.98 6.42 2.35
C GLN A 122 6.12 7.29 3.60
N GLU A 123 7.08 6.97 4.47
CA GLU A 123 7.36 7.76 5.68
C GLU A 123 7.81 9.18 5.32
N ALA A 124 8.78 9.31 4.42
CA ALA A 124 9.26 10.61 3.96
C ALA A 124 8.16 11.43 3.26
N TYR A 125 7.28 10.77 2.50
CA TYR A 125 6.11 11.41 1.88
C TYR A 125 5.08 11.87 2.92
N GLU A 126 4.81 11.08 3.96
CA GLU A 126 3.92 11.48 5.07
C GLU A 126 4.46 12.67 5.84
N ASP A 127 5.76 12.70 6.13
CA ASP A 127 6.39 13.81 6.83
C ASP A 127 6.35 15.10 6.01
N ALA A 128 6.58 15.02 4.69
CA ALA A 128 6.43 16.15 3.79
C ALA A 128 4.97 16.66 3.75
N LEU A 129 3.99 15.76 3.70
CA LEU A 129 2.57 16.12 3.79
C LEU A 129 2.24 16.83 5.11
N LYS A 130 2.80 16.36 6.22
CA LYS A 130 2.59 16.98 7.54
C LYS A 130 3.13 18.40 7.63
N GLN A 131 4.22 18.69 6.93
CA GLN A 131 4.79 20.05 6.86
C GLN A 131 4.01 20.96 5.90
N LEU A 132 3.49 20.41 4.81
CA LEU A 132 2.72 21.13 3.80
C LEU A 132 1.32 21.53 4.31
N LEU A 133 0.68 20.63 5.06
CA LEU A 133 -0.69 20.80 5.53
C LEU A 133 -0.73 21.54 6.86
N ASP A 134 -1.76 22.38 7.04
CA ASP A 134 -2.04 22.94 8.34
C ASP A 134 -2.50 21.83 9.33
N LYS A 135 -2.46 22.13 10.63
CA LYS A 135 -2.80 21.18 11.69
C LYS A 135 -4.22 20.59 11.55
N LYS A 136 -5.18 21.38 11.06
CA LYS A 136 -6.58 20.96 10.88
C LYS A 136 -6.73 20.09 9.63
N GLN A 137 -6.10 20.46 8.53
CA GLN A 137 -6.03 19.69 7.29
C GLN A 137 -5.37 18.33 7.53
N TYR A 138 -4.20 18.32 8.19
CA TYR A 138 -3.47 17.09 8.50
C TYR A 138 -4.27 16.15 9.42
N ARG A 139 -4.94 16.69 10.44
CA ARG A 139 -5.81 15.89 11.31
C ARG A 139 -6.95 15.23 10.53
N LYS A 140 -7.58 15.98 9.61
CA LYS A 140 -8.63 15.42 8.75
C LYS A 140 -8.07 14.32 7.85
N TYR A 141 -6.93 14.56 7.21
CA TYR A 141 -6.23 13.58 6.38
C TYR A 141 -5.96 12.28 7.14
N ARG A 142 -5.40 12.36 8.36
CA ARG A 142 -5.13 11.17 9.20
C ARG A 142 -6.39 10.39 9.52
N THR A 143 -7.46 11.07 9.92
CA THR A 143 -8.75 10.41 10.20
C THR A 143 -9.34 9.74 8.96
N ASP A 144 -9.26 10.39 7.80
CA ASP A 144 -9.75 9.81 6.55
C ASP A 144 -8.92 8.58 6.15
N LYS A 145 -7.59 8.65 6.30
CA LYS A 145 -6.67 7.51 6.05
C LYS A 145 -6.97 6.32 6.96
N GLU A 146 -7.17 6.56 8.26
CA GLU A 146 -7.52 5.51 9.24
C GLU A 146 -8.87 4.85 8.89
N LYS A 147 -9.86 5.63 8.47
CA LYS A 147 -11.16 5.11 8.01
C LYS A 147 -11.02 4.25 6.75
N GLU A 148 -10.24 4.70 5.77
CA GLU A 148 -9.98 3.95 4.54
C GLU A 148 -9.20 2.66 4.82
N GLN A 149 -8.24 2.67 5.75
CA GLN A 149 -7.54 1.46 6.20
C GLN A 149 -8.49 0.48 6.88
N LEU A 150 -9.36 0.95 7.79
CA LEU A 150 -10.34 0.11 8.46
C LEU A 150 -11.39 -0.45 7.48
N ALA A 151 -11.83 0.35 6.52
CA ALA A 151 -12.74 -0.10 5.47
C ALA A 151 -12.10 -1.20 4.61
N ARG A 152 -10.84 -1.03 4.19
CA ARG A 152 -10.08 -2.05 3.46
C ARG A 152 -9.86 -3.32 4.29
N GLN A 153 -9.55 -3.22 5.58
CA GLN A 153 -9.45 -4.39 6.46
C GLN A 153 -10.77 -5.17 6.52
N ARG A 154 -11.89 -4.47 6.70
CA ARG A 154 -13.22 -5.11 6.71
C ARG A 154 -13.59 -5.74 5.37
N GLU A 155 -13.20 -5.09 4.27
CA GLU A 155 -13.41 -5.66 2.93
C GLU A 155 -12.57 -6.92 2.74
N MET A 156 -11.30 -6.90 3.16
CA MET A 156 -10.42 -8.06 3.12
C MET A 156 -10.96 -9.19 4.00
N GLU A 157 -11.45 -8.90 5.20
CA GLU A 157 -12.11 -9.88 6.08
C GLU A 157 -13.34 -10.49 5.40
N ARG A 158 -14.16 -9.67 4.73
CA ARG A 158 -15.33 -10.16 3.97
C ARG A 158 -14.94 -11.00 2.78
N GLN A 159 -13.92 -10.60 2.02
CA GLN A 159 -13.42 -11.38 0.88
C GLN A 159 -12.77 -12.68 1.35
N PHE A 160 -12.05 -12.67 2.47
CA PHE A 160 -11.48 -13.88 3.07
C PHE A 160 -12.60 -14.80 3.58
N GLN A 161 -13.61 -14.26 4.26
CA GLN A 161 -14.77 -15.04 4.73
C GLN A 161 -15.62 -15.57 3.57
N ALA A 162 -15.78 -14.82 2.48
CA ALA A 162 -16.47 -15.27 1.27
C ALA A 162 -15.63 -16.27 0.45
N GLY A 163 -14.31 -16.13 0.41
CA GLY A 163 -13.37 -17.04 -0.26
C GLY A 163 -13.16 -18.35 0.50
N PHE A 164 -13.19 -18.33 1.83
CA PHE A 164 -13.19 -19.54 2.68
C PHE A 164 -14.60 -20.15 2.85
N GLY A 165 -15.66 -19.42 2.52
CA GLY A 165 -17.03 -19.93 2.42
C GLY A 165 -17.33 -20.65 1.09
N GLY A 166 -16.41 -20.63 0.12
CA GLY A 166 -16.60 -21.17 -1.23
C GLY A 166 -15.88 -22.48 -1.54
N PHE A 167 -14.99 -22.97 -0.67
CA PHE A 167 -14.25 -24.23 -0.89
C PHE A 167 -14.34 -25.14 0.34
N GLY A 168 -15.50 -25.75 0.49
CA GLY A 168 -15.85 -26.62 1.60
C GLY A 168 -17.17 -27.33 1.34
N GLY A 169 -17.33 -27.91 0.15
CA GLY A 169 -18.31 -28.96 -0.04
C GLY A 169 -17.95 -30.13 0.86
N PHE A 170 -18.66 -30.26 1.98
CA PHE A 170 -19.00 -31.55 2.59
C PHE A 170 -20.30 -31.41 3.38
N GLY A 171 -21.38 -31.19 2.65
CA GLY A 171 -22.76 -31.38 3.12
C GLY A 171 -23.49 -32.10 1.99
N GLY A 172 -23.26 -33.40 1.88
CA GLY A 172 -23.84 -34.22 0.82
C GLY A 172 -25.38 -34.21 0.84
N PRO A 173 -26.02 -34.52 -0.30
CA PRO A 173 -27.46 -34.75 -0.35
C PRO A 173 -27.77 -36.10 0.33
N GLY A 174 -28.31 -36.07 1.54
CA GLY A 174 -28.74 -37.30 2.20
C GLY A 174 -29.18 -37.17 3.64
N GLY A 175 -30.50 -37.14 3.83
CA GLY A 175 -31.15 -37.84 4.94
C GLY A 175 -31.47 -37.02 6.19
N GLY A 176 -32.75 -36.99 6.56
CA GLY A 176 -33.12 -36.83 7.97
C GLY A 176 -34.35 -35.97 8.22
N PHE A 177 -35.52 -36.54 7.97
CA PHE A 177 -36.77 -36.15 8.62
C PHE A 177 -36.63 -36.08 10.16
N GLY A 178 -37.39 -35.18 10.78
CA GLY A 178 -37.69 -35.14 12.22
C GLY A 178 -37.75 -33.69 12.69
N GLY A 179 -38.88 -33.00 12.80
CA GLY A 179 -40.20 -33.50 13.18
C GLY A 179 -40.23 -33.79 14.68
N GLY A 180 -40.41 -32.76 15.53
CA GLY A 180 -40.74 -32.97 16.94
C GLY A 180 -40.48 -31.80 17.89
N GLY A 181 -41.57 -31.20 18.39
CA GLY A 181 -41.60 -30.32 19.57
C GLY A 181 -42.51 -29.10 19.33
N GLY A 182 -43.64 -28.90 20.01
CA GLY A 182 -44.29 -29.63 21.08
C GLY A 182 -45.58 -28.88 21.47
N PHE A 183 -46.53 -29.62 22.02
CA PHE A 183 -47.41 -29.17 23.11
C PHE A 183 -46.92 -29.87 24.38
#